data_AF-A0A9E2JIC7-F1
#
_entry.id   AF-A0A9E2JIC7-F1
#
_cell.length_a   1.000
_cell.length_b   1.000
_cell.length_c   1.000
_cell.angle_alpha   90.00
_cell.angle_beta   90.00
_cell.angle_gamma   90.00
#
_symmetry.space_group_name_H-M   'P 1'
#
loop_
_entity.id
_entity.type
_entity.pdbx_description
1 polymer ?
#
loop_
_entity_poly.entity_id
_entity_poly.type
_entity_poly.pdbx_seq_one_letter_code
_entity_poly.pdbx_strand_id
1 'polypeptide(L)'
;MAPPSDISTREGRRVTLVGAVVNVVLTVLKFAGGYFYHSQALIADAMHSLSDLFTDFVALFGLAAGGKAPDRDHPFGHARIETLASTIIGLTLLFVAVEIASGALDAIARNEPSAPSWMAVAIAAVSIIFKEALYQYTAYVGRRFKSPVLRANAWHHRSDAMSSVAVLLGVTGAQIKPEWRILDAYAALLVSIFVLKVGLDVILNSVRELTDTAPGPEVLDSIHACARSVEGVLETHDLKVRSTGGMYQMELHVVVDGELTVSQGHMIAKEVERCVLDEIEEAVRVIVHVDPDSETGPEGDGRPVTPR
;
A
#
# COMPACT_ATOMS: atom_id res chain seq x y z
N MET A 1 3.52 15.27 -16.57
CA MET A 1 2.20 15.51 -15.93
C MET A 1 2.05 17.00 -15.63
N ALA A 2 1.00 17.68 -16.11
CA ALA A 2 0.79 19.11 -15.79
C ALA A 2 0.43 19.25 -14.30
N PRO A 3 0.96 20.26 -13.58
CA PRO A 3 0.67 20.43 -12.16
C PRO A 3 -0.85 20.65 -11.97
N PRO A 4 -1.46 20.05 -10.94
CA PRO A 4 -2.88 20.25 -10.68
C PRO A 4 -3.18 21.73 -10.44
N SER A 5 -4.30 22.21 -10.98
CA SER A 5 -4.75 23.59 -10.74
C SER A 5 -4.97 23.85 -9.23
N ASP A 6 -4.73 25.08 -8.76
CA ASP A 6 -4.88 25.48 -7.34
C ASP A 6 -6.30 25.18 -6.78
N ILE A 7 -7.31 25.12 -7.66
CA ILE A 7 -8.68 24.72 -7.29
C ILE A 7 -8.75 23.21 -6.97
N SER A 8 -8.06 22.37 -7.76
CA SER A 8 -8.03 20.91 -7.55
C SER A 8 -7.34 20.52 -6.25
N THR A 9 -6.27 21.21 -5.87
CA THR A 9 -5.55 20.97 -4.60
C THR A 9 -6.37 21.43 -3.40
N ARG A 10 -7.06 22.56 -3.49
CA ARG A 10 -7.96 23.04 -2.40
C ARG A 10 -9.15 22.12 -2.19
N GLU A 11 -9.82 21.68 -3.26
CA GLU A 11 -10.95 20.74 -3.16
C GLU A 11 -10.50 19.37 -2.66
N GLY A 12 -9.36 18.86 -3.13
CA GLY A 12 -8.78 17.62 -2.61
C GLY A 12 -8.50 17.69 -1.11
N ARG A 13 -7.84 18.77 -0.65
CA ARG A 13 -7.59 19.01 0.78
C ARG A 13 -8.88 19.11 1.59
N ARG A 14 -9.92 19.75 1.05
CA ARG A 14 -11.23 19.84 1.71
C ARG A 14 -11.88 18.48 1.88
N VAL A 15 -11.89 17.66 0.84
CA VAL A 15 -12.43 16.28 0.89
C VAL A 15 -11.69 15.45 1.93
N THR A 16 -10.34 15.48 1.91
CA THR A 16 -9.52 14.76 2.89
C THR A 16 -9.79 15.24 4.32
N LEU A 17 -9.92 16.55 4.55
CA LEU A 17 -10.21 17.09 5.88
C LEU A 17 -11.60 16.70 6.38
N VAL A 18 -12.62 16.76 5.50
CA VAL A 18 -13.98 16.29 5.83
C VAL A 18 -13.96 14.80 6.15
N GLY A 19 -13.28 13.99 5.34
CA GLY A 19 -13.09 12.56 5.59
C GLY A 19 -12.44 12.28 6.95
N ALA A 20 -11.35 12.99 7.28
CA ALA A 20 -10.65 12.85 8.55
C ALA A 20 -11.54 13.22 9.75
N VAL A 21 -12.27 14.34 9.68
CA VAL A 21 -13.19 14.75 10.76
C VAL A 21 -14.30 13.72 10.94
N VAL A 22 -14.90 13.23 9.85
CA VAL A 22 -15.94 12.20 9.93
C VAL A 22 -15.38 10.89 10.49
N ASN A 23 -14.19 10.45 10.07
CA ASN A 23 -13.53 9.26 10.62
C ASN A 23 -13.30 9.40 12.13
N VAL A 24 -12.77 10.53 12.60
CA VAL A 24 -12.58 10.79 14.04
C VAL A 24 -13.89 10.70 14.81
N VAL A 25 -14.95 11.36 14.32
CA VAL A 25 -16.27 11.34 14.96
C VAL A 25 -16.83 9.92 14.99
N LEU A 26 -16.75 9.18 13.88
CA LEU A 26 -17.21 7.79 13.81
C LEU A 26 -16.44 6.89 14.75
N THR A 27 -15.12 7.01 14.83
CA THR A 27 -14.29 6.23 15.76
C THR A 27 -14.72 6.44 17.20
N VAL A 28 -14.94 7.69 17.63
CA VAL A 28 -15.42 8.01 18.98
C VAL A 28 -16.82 7.42 19.22
N LEU A 29 -17.73 7.58 18.26
CA LEU A 29 -19.10 7.04 18.37
C LEU A 29 -19.12 5.51 18.45
N LYS A 30 -18.34 4.82 17.61
CA LYS A 30 -18.21 3.35 17.64
C LYS A 30 -17.61 2.89 18.96
N PHE A 31 -16.54 3.52 19.43
CA PHE A 31 -15.88 3.13 20.67
C PHE A 31 -16.82 3.30 21.89
N ALA A 32 -17.43 4.48 22.00
CA ALA A 32 -18.41 4.74 23.05
C ALA A 32 -19.61 3.79 22.95
N GLY A 33 -20.10 3.55 21.73
CA GLY A 33 -21.20 2.63 21.48
C GLY A 33 -20.87 1.19 21.86
N GLY A 34 -19.71 0.70 21.47
CA GLY A 34 -19.26 -0.64 21.79
C GLY A 34 -19.06 -0.85 23.29
N TYR A 35 -18.52 0.15 23.99
CA TYR A 35 -18.34 0.12 25.45
C TYR A 35 -19.67 0.18 26.21
N PHE A 36 -20.49 1.21 25.98
CA PHE A 36 -21.73 1.44 26.72
C PHE A 36 -22.84 0.45 26.36
N TYR A 37 -22.82 -0.09 25.14
CA TYR A 37 -23.83 -1.03 24.66
C TYR A 37 -23.27 -2.44 24.46
N HIS A 38 -22.14 -2.77 25.09
CA HIS A 38 -21.59 -4.13 25.20
C HIS A 38 -21.55 -4.89 23.87
N SER A 39 -20.91 -4.32 22.83
CA SER A 39 -20.66 -4.99 21.56
C SER A 39 -19.17 -5.03 21.26
N GLN A 40 -18.62 -6.24 21.20
CA GLN A 40 -17.23 -6.49 20.83
C GLN A 40 -16.99 -6.24 19.34
N ALA A 41 -17.93 -6.59 18.46
CA ALA A 41 -17.79 -6.30 17.04
C ALA A 41 -17.72 -4.79 16.78
N LEU A 42 -18.49 -3.98 17.52
CA LEU A 42 -18.45 -2.53 17.40
C LEU A 42 -17.16 -1.92 17.99
N ILE A 43 -16.62 -2.50 19.08
CA ILE A 43 -15.30 -2.13 19.59
C ILE A 43 -14.21 -2.47 18.58
N ALA A 44 -14.27 -3.66 17.96
CA ALA A 44 -13.33 -4.09 16.93
C ALA A 44 -13.31 -3.12 15.74
N ASP A 45 -14.50 -2.74 15.25
CA ASP A 45 -14.67 -1.75 14.20
C ASP A 45 -14.12 -0.36 14.58
N ALA A 46 -14.26 0.02 15.87
CA ALA A 46 -13.69 1.24 16.41
C ALA A 46 -12.16 1.19 16.46
N MET A 47 -11.58 0.08 16.93
CA MET A 47 -10.12 -0.13 16.99
C MET A 47 -9.50 -0.14 15.59
N HIS A 48 -10.15 -0.78 14.63
CA HIS A 48 -9.75 -0.70 13.23
C HIS A 48 -9.76 0.76 12.74
N SER A 49 -10.86 1.48 12.93
CA SER A 49 -11.00 2.88 12.47
C SER A 49 -10.00 3.84 13.17
N LEU A 50 -9.65 3.57 14.43
CA LEU A 50 -8.62 4.31 15.16
C LEU A 50 -7.22 4.04 14.60
N SER A 51 -6.95 2.78 14.28
CA SER A 51 -5.67 2.35 13.72
C SER A 51 -5.46 2.95 12.34
N ASP A 52 -6.51 2.97 11.50
CA ASP A 52 -6.47 3.62 10.20
C ASP A 52 -6.09 5.09 10.32
N LEU A 53 -6.71 5.82 11.26
CA LEU A 53 -6.37 7.22 11.50
C LEU A 53 -4.90 7.40 11.92
N PHE A 54 -4.39 6.53 12.79
CA PHE A 54 -2.97 6.56 13.18
C PHE A 54 -2.07 6.25 11.98
N THR A 55 -2.39 5.23 11.20
CA THR A 55 -1.60 4.84 10.02
C THR A 55 -1.64 5.90 8.92
N ASP A 56 -2.73 6.65 8.78
CA ASP A 56 -2.83 7.81 7.88
C ASP A 56 -1.81 8.89 8.27
N PHE A 57 -1.67 9.20 9.57
CA PHE A 57 -0.66 10.15 10.03
C PHE A 57 0.76 9.66 9.75
N VAL A 58 1.03 8.38 9.99
CA VAL A 58 2.33 7.76 9.70
C VAL A 58 2.62 7.79 8.19
N ALA A 59 1.63 7.47 7.35
CA ALA A 59 1.75 7.52 5.90
C ALA A 59 2.03 8.94 5.40
N LEU A 60 1.29 9.95 5.89
CA LEU A 60 1.51 11.34 5.55
C LEU A 60 2.91 11.82 5.93
N PHE A 61 3.39 11.42 7.11
CA PHE A 61 4.76 11.70 7.53
C PHE A 61 5.77 10.98 6.61
N GLY A 62 5.55 9.70 6.32
CA GLY A 62 6.40 8.88 5.44
C GLY A 62 6.54 9.49 4.05
N LEU A 63 5.43 9.91 3.44
CA LEU A 63 5.42 10.60 2.13
C LEU A 63 6.15 11.94 2.19
N ALA A 64 5.90 12.75 3.22
CA ALA A 64 6.54 14.07 3.36
C ALA A 64 8.05 13.96 3.62
N ALA A 65 8.48 12.98 4.40
CA ALA A 65 9.89 12.74 4.70
C ALA A 65 10.61 12.01 3.54
N GLY A 66 9.94 11.06 2.89
CA GLY A 66 10.46 10.25 1.80
C GLY A 66 10.59 10.99 0.48
N GLY A 67 9.68 11.93 0.20
CA GLY A 67 9.71 12.77 -1.00
C GLY A 67 10.79 13.87 -0.99
N LYS A 68 11.67 13.91 0.01
CA LYS A 68 12.79 14.86 0.06
C LYS A 68 13.85 14.50 -0.98
N ALA A 69 14.33 15.51 -1.70
CA ALA A 69 15.42 15.37 -2.66
C ALA A 69 16.69 14.78 -2.01
N PRO A 70 17.58 14.14 -2.80
CA PRO A 70 18.87 13.67 -2.32
C PRO A 70 19.70 14.77 -1.67
N ASP A 71 20.42 14.41 -0.61
CA ASP A 71 21.37 15.29 0.08
C ASP A 71 22.72 14.58 0.29
N ARG A 72 23.63 15.21 1.05
CA ARG A 72 24.98 14.69 1.26
C ARG A 72 25.01 13.39 2.06
N ASP A 73 24.08 13.20 2.98
CA ASP A 73 23.99 12.03 3.85
C ASP A 73 23.15 10.92 3.17
N HIS A 74 22.26 11.30 2.24
CA HIS A 74 21.40 10.41 1.47
C HIS A 74 21.51 10.67 -0.05
N PRO A 75 22.59 10.22 -0.71
CA PRO A 75 22.83 10.47 -2.14
C PRO A 75 21.78 9.83 -3.07
N PHE A 76 21.08 8.79 -2.60
CA PHE A 76 19.99 8.13 -3.33
C PHE A 76 18.60 8.70 -2.99
N GLY A 77 18.52 9.72 -2.14
CA GLY A 77 17.26 10.28 -1.65
C GLY A 77 16.73 9.59 -0.41
N HIS A 78 15.53 10.00 0.01
CA HIS A 78 14.91 9.61 1.28
C HIS A 78 13.78 8.59 1.14
N ALA A 79 13.53 8.08 -0.06
CA ALA A 79 12.38 7.22 -0.37
C ALA A 79 12.28 5.97 0.54
N ARG A 80 13.38 5.44 1.09
CA ARG A 80 13.33 4.34 2.08
C ARG A 80 12.61 4.70 3.39
N ILE A 81 12.45 6.00 3.72
CA ILE A 81 11.64 6.44 4.85
C ILE A 81 10.16 6.08 4.64
N GLU A 82 9.69 6.10 3.39
CA GLU A 82 8.33 5.66 3.06
C GLU A 82 8.16 4.15 3.28
N THR A 83 9.17 3.35 2.93
CA THR A 83 9.20 1.90 3.23
C THR A 83 9.17 1.64 4.75
N LEU A 84 9.92 2.43 5.52
CA LEU A 84 9.90 2.35 6.99
C LEU A 84 8.54 2.73 7.57
N ALA A 85 7.90 3.78 7.02
CA ALA A 85 6.54 4.16 7.41
C ALA A 85 5.55 3.03 7.12
N SER A 86 5.60 2.44 5.93
CA SER A 86 4.80 1.26 5.55
C SER A 86 5.03 0.07 6.49
N THR A 87 6.27 -0.16 6.92
CA THR A 87 6.60 -1.20 7.91
C THR A 87 5.92 -0.93 9.26
N ILE A 88 5.98 0.30 9.76
CA ILE A 88 5.32 0.71 11.02
C ILE A 88 3.80 0.55 10.90
N ILE A 89 3.22 0.91 9.75
CA ILE A 89 1.79 0.74 9.46
C ILE A 89 1.40 -0.74 9.52
N GLY A 90 2.13 -1.60 8.80
CA GLY A 90 1.90 -3.04 8.81
C GLY A 90 1.98 -3.64 10.21
N LEU A 91 3.01 -3.28 11.00
CA LEU A 91 3.16 -3.73 12.40
C LEU A 91 2.00 -3.27 13.29
N THR A 92 1.52 -2.04 13.10
CA THR A 92 0.38 -1.52 13.85
C THR A 92 -0.89 -2.31 13.53
N LEU A 93 -1.14 -2.61 12.25
CA LEU A 93 -2.29 -3.41 11.83
C LEU A 93 -2.22 -4.84 12.38
N LEU A 94 -1.05 -5.46 12.40
CA LEU A 94 -0.87 -6.79 13.01
C LEU A 94 -1.17 -6.77 14.51
N PHE A 95 -0.66 -5.77 15.23
CA PHE A 95 -0.93 -5.61 16.66
C PHE A 95 -2.44 -5.51 16.93
N VAL A 96 -3.11 -4.63 16.19
CA VAL A 96 -4.56 -4.39 16.34
C VAL A 96 -5.37 -5.63 15.99
N ALA A 97 -4.99 -6.36 14.93
CA ALA A 97 -5.64 -7.60 14.56
C ALA A 97 -5.52 -8.67 15.67
N VAL A 98 -4.34 -8.80 16.28
CA VAL A 98 -4.10 -9.73 17.39
C VAL A 98 -4.92 -9.35 18.64
N GLU A 99 -4.98 -8.06 18.98
CA GLU A 99 -5.80 -7.57 20.10
C GLU A 99 -7.29 -7.87 19.90
N ILE A 100 -7.84 -7.57 18.71
CA ILE A 100 -9.23 -7.88 18.38
C ILE A 100 -9.49 -9.39 18.41
N ALA A 101 -8.60 -10.18 17.79
CA ALA A 101 -8.73 -11.64 17.75
C ALA A 101 -8.71 -12.24 19.15
N SER A 102 -7.81 -11.78 20.01
CA SER A 102 -7.67 -12.25 21.40
C SER A 102 -8.95 -11.98 22.20
N GLY A 103 -9.49 -10.76 22.11
CA GLY A 103 -10.76 -10.42 22.77
C GLY A 103 -11.95 -11.25 22.27
N ALA A 104 -12.03 -11.50 20.96
CA ALA A 104 -13.06 -12.32 20.36
C ALA A 104 -12.95 -13.80 20.78
N LEU A 105 -11.73 -14.35 20.78
CA LEU A 105 -11.47 -15.74 21.19
C LEU A 105 -11.75 -15.96 22.68
N ASP A 106 -11.40 -15.01 23.54
CA ASP A 106 -11.72 -15.08 24.98
C ASP A 106 -13.22 -15.10 25.23
N ALA A 107 -13.99 -14.27 24.51
CA ALA A 107 -15.45 -14.25 24.61
C ALA A 107 -16.08 -15.57 24.16
N ILE A 108 -15.54 -16.16 23.08
CA ILE A 108 -15.95 -17.47 22.58
C ILE A 108 -15.62 -18.56 23.60
N ALA A 109 -14.41 -18.57 24.15
CA ALA A 109 -13.94 -19.59 25.08
C ALA A 109 -14.69 -19.58 26.42
N ARG A 110 -15.01 -18.38 26.95
CA ARG A 110 -15.73 -18.23 28.22
C ARG A 110 -17.24 -18.45 28.09
N ASN A 111 -17.75 -18.54 26.85
CA ASN A 111 -19.19 -18.57 26.55
C ASN A 111 -19.93 -17.43 27.29
N GLU A 112 -19.30 -16.26 27.34
CA GLU A 112 -19.84 -15.01 27.88
C GLU A 112 -20.17 -14.09 26.69
N PRO A 113 -21.20 -14.42 25.90
CA PRO A 113 -21.45 -13.68 24.69
C PRO A 113 -21.90 -12.26 25.04
N SER A 114 -21.31 -11.30 24.34
CA SER A 114 -21.71 -9.90 24.42
C SER A 114 -23.22 -9.79 24.24
N ALA A 115 -23.87 -8.92 25.02
CA ALA A 115 -25.27 -8.60 24.83
C ALA A 115 -25.38 -7.18 24.25
N PRO A 116 -25.13 -7.01 22.93
CA PRO A 116 -25.30 -5.72 22.31
C PRO A 116 -26.67 -5.12 22.61
N SER A 117 -26.83 -3.82 22.50
CA SER A 117 -28.15 -3.20 22.46
C SER A 117 -28.54 -2.85 21.03
N TRP A 118 -29.83 -2.60 20.77
CA TRP A 118 -30.30 -1.99 19.51
C TRP A 118 -29.60 -0.66 19.20
N MET A 119 -29.05 0.04 20.20
CA MET A 119 -28.25 1.24 19.96
C MET A 119 -26.90 0.92 19.32
N ALA A 120 -26.28 -0.23 19.64
CA ALA A 120 -25.06 -0.68 18.95
C ALA A 120 -25.33 -0.95 17.46
N VAL A 121 -26.47 -1.56 17.14
CA VAL A 121 -26.94 -1.76 15.76
C VAL A 121 -27.13 -0.42 15.06
N ALA A 122 -27.80 0.55 15.71
CA ALA A 122 -28.01 1.87 15.16
C ALA A 122 -26.68 2.60 14.88
N ILE A 123 -25.71 2.53 15.79
CA ILE A 123 -24.38 3.14 15.61
C ILE A 123 -23.63 2.50 14.44
N ALA A 124 -23.65 1.15 14.33
CA ALA A 124 -23.04 0.45 13.21
C ALA A 124 -23.68 0.85 11.86
N ALA A 125 -25.02 0.92 11.81
CA ALA A 125 -25.77 1.33 10.61
C ALA A 125 -25.46 2.78 10.23
N VAL A 126 -25.45 3.69 11.20
CA VAL A 126 -25.07 5.10 10.98
C VAL A 126 -23.65 5.20 10.44
N SER A 127 -22.69 4.45 10.99
CA SER A 127 -21.32 4.44 10.49
C SER A 127 -21.23 4.04 9.01
N ILE A 128 -21.93 2.98 8.60
CA ILE A 128 -21.96 2.53 7.21
C ILE A 128 -22.52 3.62 6.30
N ILE A 129 -23.60 4.28 6.71
CA ILE A 129 -24.20 5.39 5.95
C ILE A 129 -23.20 6.54 5.77
N PHE A 130 -22.49 6.94 6.83
CA PHE A 130 -21.49 8.00 6.74
C PHE A 130 -20.29 7.61 5.87
N LYS A 131 -19.79 6.37 5.97
CA LYS A 131 -18.69 5.87 5.10
C LYS A 131 -19.12 5.80 3.63
N GLU A 132 -20.34 5.35 3.33
CA GLU A 132 -20.88 5.37 1.96
C GLU A 132 -21.08 6.80 1.45
N ALA A 133 -21.54 7.73 2.30
CA ALA A 133 -21.64 9.14 1.94
C ALA A 133 -20.26 9.75 1.63
N LEU A 134 -19.23 9.42 2.41
CA LEU A 134 -17.84 9.79 2.13
C LEU A 134 -17.36 9.19 0.82
N TYR A 135 -17.64 7.92 0.55
CA TYR A 135 -17.31 7.29 -0.75
C TYR A 135 -17.92 8.09 -1.90
N GLN A 136 -19.22 8.37 -1.87
CA GLN A 136 -19.91 9.08 -2.96
C GLN A 136 -19.34 10.48 -3.15
N TYR A 137 -19.08 11.21 -2.06
CA TYR A 137 -18.49 12.55 -2.10
C TYR A 137 -17.06 12.53 -2.67
N THR A 138 -16.18 11.70 -2.12
CA THR A 138 -14.78 11.58 -2.55
C THR A 138 -14.69 11.06 -3.99
N ALA A 139 -15.53 10.10 -4.39
CA ALA A 139 -15.58 9.58 -5.76
C ALA A 139 -16.10 10.62 -6.75
N TYR A 140 -17.08 11.44 -6.38
CA TYR A 140 -17.56 12.53 -7.21
C TYR A 140 -16.44 13.54 -7.50
N VAL A 141 -15.73 13.98 -6.46
CA VAL A 141 -14.61 14.93 -6.60
C VAL A 141 -13.46 14.28 -7.38
N GLY A 142 -13.11 13.03 -7.08
CA GLY A 142 -12.05 12.30 -7.78
C GLY A 142 -12.32 12.13 -9.27
N ARG A 143 -13.57 11.86 -9.68
CA ARG A 143 -13.97 11.82 -11.10
C ARG A 143 -13.95 13.20 -11.74
N ARG A 144 -14.46 14.22 -11.06
CA ARG A 144 -14.53 15.60 -11.57
C ARG A 144 -13.15 16.17 -11.87
N PHE A 145 -12.18 15.91 -11.01
CA PHE A 145 -10.80 16.40 -11.15
C PHE A 145 -9.83 15.37 -11.74
N LYS A 146 -10.34 14.23 -12.23
CA LYS A 146 -9.55 13.13 -12.80
C LYS A 146 -8.36 12.71 -11.92
N SER A 147 -8.54 12.72 -10.60
CA SER A 147 -7.48 12.41 -9.64
C SER A 147 -7.49 10.91 -9.31
N PRO A 148 -6.45 10.13 -9.68
CA PRO A 148 -6.35 8.73 -9.31
C PRO A 148 -6.24 8.55 -7.79
N VAL A 149 -5.53 9.45 -7.10
CA VAL A 149 -5.37 9.45 -5.64
C VAL A 149 -6.73 9.60 -4.92
N LEU A 150 -7.56 10.56 -5.32
CA LEU A 150 -8.89 10.72 -4.72
C LEU A 150 -9.81 9.54 -5.02
N ARG A 151 -9.67 8.90 -6.20
CA ARG A 151 -10.43 7.69 -6.53
C ARG A 151 -10.01 6.51 -5.66
N ALA A 152 -8.71 6.33 -5.42
CA ALA A 152 -8.20 5.30 -4.52
C ALA A 152 -8.71 5.53 -3.08
N ASN A 153 -8.63 6.76 -2.58
CA ASN A 153 -9.15 7.13 -1.26
C ASN A 153 -10.67 6.90 -1.13
N ALA A 154 -11.45 7.16 -2.19
CA ALA A 154 -12.87 6.83 -2.18
C ALA A 154 -13.08 5.32 -2.03
N TRP A 155 -12.36 4.50 -2.81
CA TRP A 155 -12.44 3.04 -2.70
C TRP A 155 -12.04 2.53 -1.32
N HIS A 156 -11.07 3.16 -0.65
CA HIS A 156 -10.73 2.86 0.73
C HIS A 156 -11.93 3.05 1.67
N HIS A 157 -12.61 4.20 1.63
CA HIS A 157 -13.85 4.42 2.42
C HIS A 157 -14.93 3.35 2.17
N ARG A 158 -15.05 2.87 0.92
CA ARG A 158 -16.02 1.83 0.57
C ARG A 158 -15.62 0.46 1.10
N SER A 159 -14.32 0.14 1.06
CA SER A 159 -13.80 -1.10 1.63
C SER A 159 -14.03 -1.14 3.15
N ASP A 160 -13.84 -0.01 3.85
CA ASP A 160 -14.15 0.10 5.28
C ASP A 160 -15.65 -0.10 5.54
N ALA A 161 -16.51 0.52 4.73
CA ALA A 161 -17.96 0.34 4.84
C ALA A 161 -18.35 -1.13 4.71
N MET A 162 -17.73 -1.87 3.80
CA MET A 162 -17.95 -3.30 3.62
C MET A 162 -17.51 -4.12 4.85
N SER A 163 -16.39 -3.76 5.48
CA SER A 163 -15.96 -4.36 6.75
C SER A 163 -16.97 -4.08 7.88
N SER A 164 -17.44 -2.83 8.01
CA SER A 164 -18.47 -2.46 8.99
C SER A 164 -19.84 -3.13 8.73
N VAL A 165 -20.15 -3.57 7.50
CA VAL A 165 -21.34 -4.39 7.23
C VAL A 165 -21.24 -5.74 7.91
N ALA A 166 -20.07 -6.38 7.97
CA ALA A 166 -19.89 -7.63 8.71
C ALA A 166 -20.20 -7.45 10.20
N VAL A 167 -19.77 -6.32 10.76
CA VAL A 167 -20.08 -5.90 12.15
C VAL A 167 -21.58 -5.72 12.34
N LEU A 168 -22.24 -4.96 11.46
CA LEU A 168 -23.69 -4.76 11.52
C LEU A 168 -24.46 -6.09 11.51
N LEU A 169 -24.07 -7.03 10.65
CA LEU A 169 -24.70 -8.35 10.58
C LEU A 169 -24.48 -9.15 11.87
N GLY A 170 -23.28 -9.12 12.44
CA GLY A 170 -22.97 -9.77 13.71
C GLY A 170 -23.77 -9.21 14.88
N VAL A 171 -23.77 -7.88 15.04
CA VAL A 171 -24.48 -7.18 16.12
C VAL A 171 -25.99 -7.37 15.99
N THR A 172 -26.53 -7.29 14.76
CA THR A 172 -27.96 -7.49 14.50
C THR A 172 -28.36 -8.94 14.75
N GLY A 173 -27.56 -9.91 14.30
CA GLY A 173 -27.79 -11.33 14.59
C GLY A 173 -27.84 -11.62 16.09
N ALA A 174 -26.96 -10.99 16.87
CA ALA A 174 -26.93 -11.07 18.32
C ALA A 174 -28.19 -10.47 19.01
N GLN A 175 -28.96 -9.60 18.34
CA GLN A 175 -30.21 -9.04 18.86
C GLN A 175 -31.44 -9.94 18.63
N ILE A 176 -31.47 -10.71 17.53
CA ILE A 176 -32.69 -11.44 17.13
C ILE A 176 -33.02 -12.57 18.12
N LYS A 177 -31.99 -13.30 18.58
CA LYS A 177 -32.15 -14.38 19.56
C LYS A 177 -31.02 -14.35 20.60
N PRO A 178 -31.31 -14.59 21.89
CA PRO A 178 -30.28 -14.66 22.93
C PRO A 178 -29.19 -15.71 22.65
N GLU A 179 -29.53 -16.82 22.01
CA GLU A 179 -28.60 -17.89 21.60
C GLU A 179 -27.60 -17.42 20.53
N TRP A 180 -27.93 -16.37 19.79
CA TRP A 180 -27.11 -15.83 18.69
C TRP A 180 -26.18 -14.72 19.14
N ARG A 181 -26.15 -14.39 20.43
CA ARG A 181 -25.25 -13.35 20.97
C ARG A 181 -23.77 -13.63 20.69
N ILE A 182 -23.40 -14.90 20.54
CA ILE A 182 -22.05 -15.32 20.14
C ILE A 182 -21.64 -14.84 18.74
N LEU A 183 -22.60 -14.51 17.87
CA LEU A 183 -22.34 -13.99 16.53
C LEU A 183 -21.59 -12.65 16.53
N ASP A 184 -21.73 -11.85 17.60
CA ASP A 184 -20.98 -10.60 17.76
C ASP A 184 -19.46 -10.90 17.90
N ALA A 185 -19.09 -11.91 18.69
CA ALA A 185 -17.70 -12.34 18.82
C ALA A 185 -17.15 -12.96 17.52
N TYR A 186 -17.96 -13.76 16.81
CA TYR A 186 -17.56 -14.28 15.49
C TYR A 186 -17.39 -13.18 14.43
N ALA A 187 -18.23 -12.14 14.47
CA ALA A 187 -18.06 -11.00 13.57
C ALA A 187 -16.78 -10.21 13.89
N ALA A 188 -16.46 -10.00 15.18
CA ALA A 188 -15.19 -9.40 15.59
C ALA A 188 -13.98 -10.23 15.11
N LEU A 189 -14.04 -11.56 15.25
CA LEU A 189 -13.00 -12.47 14.76
C LEU A 189 -12.85 -12.44 13.24
N LEU A 190 -13.96 -12.32 12.51
CA LEU A 190 -13.92 -12.20 11.05
C LEU A 190 -13.23 -10.89 10.63
N VAL A 191 -13.56 -9.78 11.29
CA VAL A 191 -12.89 -8.48 11.07
C VAL A 191 -11.40 -8.59 11.37
N SER A 192 -11.00 -9.22 12.47
CA SER A 192 -9.57 -9.36 12.80
C SER A 192 -8.80 -10.14 11.73
N ILE A 193 -9.39 -11.16 11.11
CA ILE A 193 -8.76 -11.90 10.01
C ILE A 193 -8.52 -11.00 8.79
N PHE A 194 -9.49 -10.14 8.44
CA PHE A 194 -9.32 -9.18 7.35
C PHE A 194 -8.20 -8.19 7.65
N VAL A 195 -8.20 -7.59 8.85
CA VAL A 195 -7.15 -6.64 9.27
C VAL A 195 -5.78 -7.32 9.31
N LEU A 196 -5.70 -8.57 9.81
CA LEU A 196 -4.46 -9.35 9.86
C LEU A 196 -3.89 -9.55 8.46
N LYS A 197 -4.72 -9.94 7.49
CA LYS A 197 -4.30 -10.13 6.10
C LYS A 197 -3.72 -8.85 5.51
N VAL A 198 -4.42 -7.72 5.67
CA VAL A 198 -3.95 -6.42 5.17
C VAL A 198 -2.62 -6.04 5.82
N GLY A 199 -2.49 -6.21 7.15
CA GLY A 199 -1.23 -5.97 7.85
C GLY A 199 -0.08 -6.84 7.35
N LEU A 200 -0.32 -8.13 7.11
CA LEU A 200 0.68 -9.05 6.58
C LEU A 200 1.12 -8.67 5.17
N ASP A 201 0.17 -8.34 4.28
CA ASP A 201 0.48 -7.93 2.90
C ASP A 201 1.35 -6.66 2.88
N VAL A 202 1.05 -5.69 3.74
CA VAL A 202 1.85 -4.45 3.89
C VAL A 202 3.27 -4.76 4.38
N ILE A 203 3.42 -5.61 5.41
CA ILE A 203 4.76 -5.99 5.90
C ILE A 203 5.53 -6.76 4.83
N LEU A 204 4.92 -7.73 4.16
CA LEU A 204 5.60 -8.53 3.14
C LEU A 204 6.10 -7.68 1.99
N ASN A 205 5.32 -6.70 1.55
CA ASN A 205 5.75 -5.74 0.53
C ASN A 205 6.89 -4.86 1.03
N SER A 206 6.81 -4.38 2.28
CA SER A 206 7.88 -3.57 2.89
C SER A 206 9.18 -4.36 3.03
N VAL A 207 9.11 -5.62 3.46
CA VAL A 207 10.27 -6.52 3.56
C VAL A 207 10.88 -6.75 2.18
N ARG A 208 10.05 -7.05 1.16
CA ARG A 208 10.53 -7.24 -0.21
C ARG A 208 11.30 -6.03 -0.71
N GLU A 209 10.80 -4.83 -0.44
CA GLU A 209 11.44 -3.58 -0.84
C GLU A 209 12.74 -3.33 -0.05
N LEU A 210 12.75 -3.60 1.27
CA LEU A 210 13.96 -3.48 2.10
C LEU A 210 15.06 -4.46 1.70
N THR A 211 14.70 -5.65 1.22
CA THR A 211 15.64 -6.67 0.75
C THR A 211 15.99 -6.54 -0.74
N ASP A 212 15.64 -5.41 -1.38
CA ASP A 212 15.90 -5.15 -2.80
C ASP A 212 15.38 -6.27 -3.72
N THR A 213 14.22 -6.83 -3.40
CA THR A 213 13.60 -7.91 -4.18
C THR A 213 13.22 -7.40 -5.57
N ALA A 214 13.59 -8.18 -6.60
CA ALA A 214 13.25 -7.87 -7.97
C ALA A 214 11.72 -7.84 -8.20
N PRO A 215 11.23 -7.01 -9.14
CA PRO A 215 9.83 -7.03 -9.55
C PRO A 215 9.47 -8.32 -10.27
N GLY A 216 8.17 -8.49 -10.55
CA GLY A 216 7.68 -9.67 -11.26
C GLY A 216 8.29 -9.82 -12.67
N PRO A 217 8.26 -11.06 -13.23
CA PRO A 217 8.89 -11.36 -14.51
C PRO A 217 8.36 -10.50 -15.66
N GLU A 218 7.09 -10.10 -15.63
CA GLU A 218 6.48 -9.23 -16.64
C GLU A 218 7.25 -7.89 -16.79
N VAL A 219 7.66 -7.27 -15.67
CA VAL A 219 8.43 -6.02 -15.69
C VAL A 219 9.85 -6.27 -16.21
N LEU A 220 10.48 -7.36 -15.78
CA LEU A 220 11.84 -7.71 -16.22
C LEU A 220 11.89 -8.01 -17.72
N ASP A 221 10.90 -8.76 -18.23
CA ASP A 221 10.76 -9.09 -19.64
C ASP A 221 10.51 -7.84 -20.49
N SER A 222 9.67 -6.90 -20.02
CA SER A 222 9.47 -5.60 -20.66
C SER A 222 10.76 -4.78 -20.74
N ILE A 223 11.56 -4.75 -19.68
CA ILE A 223 12.86 -4.04 -19.68
C ILE A 223 13.82 -4.66 -20.70
N HIS A 224 13.94 -5.99 -20.71
CA HIS A 224 14.77 -6.71 -21.68
C HIS A 224 14.30 -6.47 -23.12
N ALA A 225 12.99 -6.52 -23.36
CA ALA A 225 12.41 -6.30 -24.68
C ALA A 225 12.69 -4.86 -25.17
N CYS A 226 12.52 -3.85 -24.31
CA CYS A 226 12.84 -2.46 -24.64
C CYS A 226 14.32 -2.30 -24.99
N ALA A 227 15.22 -2.79 -24.11
CA ALA A 227 16.66 -2.65 -24.31
C ALA A 227 17.15 -3.34 -25.60
N ARG A 228 16.65 -4.54 -25.91
CA ARG A 228 16.98 -5.27 -27.15
C ARG A 228 16.40 -4.64 -28.42
N SER A 229 15.41 -3.76 -28.29
CA SER A 229 14.84 -3.05 -29.44
C SER A 229 15.69 -1.88 -29.93
N VAL A 230 16.67 -1.44 -29.13
CA VAL A 230 17.57 -0.34 -29.46
C VAL A 230 18.63 -0.80 -30.47
N GLU A 231 18.82 -0.02 -31.53
CA GLU A 231 19.79 -0.31 -32.58
C GLU A 231 21.22 -0.32 -32.01
N GLY A 232 22.01 -1.34 -32.39
CA GLY A 232 23.38 -1.52 -31.90
C GLY A 232 23.51 -2.36 -30.63
N VAL A 233 22.41 -2.70 -29.95
CA VAL A 233 22.40 -3.68 -28.86
C VAL A 233 22.35 -5.10 -29.44
N LEU A 234 23.37 -5.89 -29.16
CA LEU A 234 23.48 -7.30 -29.59
C LEU A 234 22.83 -8.24 -28.58
N GLU A 235 23.10 -8.01 -27.30
CA GLU A 235 22.58 -8.82 -26.19
C GLU A 235 22.40 -7.95 -24.93
N THR A 236 21.60 -8.45 -23.99
CA THR A 236 21.37 -7.81 -22.69
C THR A 236 21.52 -8.87 -21.59
N HIS A 237 22.26 -8.57 -20.53
CA HIS A 237 22.45 -9.47 -19.41
C HIS A 237 22.60 -8.71 -18.08
N ASP A 238 22.75 -9.44 -16.98
CA ASP A 238 22.92 -8.92 -15.59
C ASP A 238 21.92 -7.80 -15.20
N LEU A 239 20.66 -7.94 -15.59
CA LEU A 239 19.61 -7.01 -15.21
C LEU A 239 19.32 -7.12 -13.71
N LYS A 240 19.65 -6.07 -12.96
CA LYS A 240 19.34 -5.92 -11.54
C LYS A 240 18.35 -4.80 -11.37
N VAL A 241 17.18 -5.11 -10.82
CA VAL A 241 16.13 -4.13 -10.55
C VAL A 241 15.77 -4.21 -9.08
N ARG A 242 15.72 -3.06 -8.41
CA ARG A 242 15.22 -2.92 -7.04
C ARG A 242 14.14 -1.87 -6.96
N SER A 243 13.23 -2.02 -6.00
CA SER A 243 12.20 -1.02 -5.69
C SER A 243 12.64 -0.13 -4.53
N THR A 244 12.30 1.14 -4.57
CA THR A 244 12.51 2.10 -3.47
C THR A 244 11.46 3.20 -3.56
N GLY A 245 10.59 3.29 -2.54
CA GLY A 245 9.42 4.18 -2.52
C GLY A 245 8.43 3.88 -3.63
N GLY A 246 8.25 2.60 -3.98
CA GLY A 246 7.39 2.18 -5.10
C GLY A 246 7.95 2.48 -6.50
N MET A 247 9.15 3.05 -6.61
CA MET A 247 9.81 3.34 -7.89
C MET A 247 10.96 2.36 -8.15
N TYR A 248 11.25 2.09 -9.43
CA TYR A 248 12.33 1.19 -9.83
C TYR A 248 13.65 1.92 -10.07
N GLN A 249 14.71 1.37 -9.47
CA GLN A 249 16.10 1.66 -9.80
C GLN A 249 16.72 0.40 -10.38
N MET A 250 17.45 0.54 -11.47
CA MET A 250 18.04 -0.62 -12.14
C MET A 250 19.41 -0.37 -12.73
N GLU A 251 20.13 -1.48 -12.89
CA GLU A 251 21.40 -1.60 -13.57
C GLU A 251 21.25 -2.69 -14.63
N LEU A 252 21.70 -2.42 -15.84
CA LEU A 252 21.58 -3.32 -16.98
C LEU A 252 22.89 -3.33 -17.76
N HIS A 253 23.35 -4.51 -18.17
CA HIS A 253 24.45 -4.65 -19.10
C HIS A 253 23.93 -4.86 -20.52
N VAL A 254 24.50 -4.13 -21.46
CA VAL A 254 24.22 -4.29 -22.90
C VAL A 254 25.51 -4.60 -23.63
N VAL A 255 25.45 -5.60 -24.51
CA VAL A 255 26.57 -6.00 -25.37
C VAL A 255 26.45 -5.24 -26.69
N VAL A 256 27.54 -4.60 -27.11
CA VAL A 256 27.64 -3.86 -28.37
C VAL A 256 28.90 -4.27 -29.14
N ASP A 257 29.03 -3.82 -30.39
CA ASP A 257 30.24 -4.03 -31.20
C ASP A 257 31.48 -3.39 -30.51
N GLY A 258 32.51 -4.19 -30.26
CA GLY A 258 33.74 -3.76 -29.57
C GLY A 258 34.61 -2.75 -30.32
N GLU A 259 34.39 -2.54 -31.62
CA GLU A 259 35.10 -1.53 -32.42
C GLU A 259 34.48 -0.14 -32.32
N LEU A 260 33.33 0.00 -31.63
CA LEU A 260 32.70 1.29 -31.39
C LEU A 260 33.58 2.17 -30.50
N THR A 261 33.61 3.46 -30.81
CA THR A 261 34.22 4.44 -29.92
C THR A 261 33.41 4.55 -28.62
N VAL A 262 34.07 4.95 -27.53
CA VAL A 262 33.41 5.20 -26.23
C VAL A 262 32.21 6.14 -26.37
N SER A 263 32.29 7.14 -27.26
CA SER A 263 31.18 8.06 -27.51
C SER A 263 29.98 7.37 -28.17
N GLN A 264 30.20 6.44 -29.09
CA GLN A 264 29.12 5.69 -29.75
C GLN A 264 28.46 4.71 -28.78
N GLY A 265 29.26 3.98 -28.00
CA GLY A 265 28.74 3.12 -26.93
C GLY A 265 27.92 3.91 -25.91
N HIS A 266 28.39 5.10 -25.51
CA HIS A 266 27.63 5.99 -24.62
C HIS A 266 26.28 6.43 -25.21
N MET A 267 26.21 6.68 -26.53
CA MET A 267 24.95 7.03 -27.18
C MET A 267 23.96 5.87 -27.18
N ILE A 268 24.41 4.65 -27.46
CA ILE A 268 23.56 3.44 -27.37
C ILE A 268 23.04 3.27 -25.94
N ALA A 269 23.92 3.39 -24.94
CA ALA A 269 23.54 3.34 -23.54
C ALA A 269 22.47 4.39 -23.16
N LYS A 270 22.59 5.61 -23.68
CA LYS A 270 21.60 6.68 -23.50
C LYS A 270 20.26 6.38 -24.16
N GLU A 271 20.27 5.74 -25.33
CA GLU A 271 19.04 5.32 -26.00
C GLU A 271 18.33 4.19 -25.26
N VAL A 272 19.08 3.23 -24.71
CA VAL A 272 18.54 2.18 -23.82
C VAL A 272 17.97 2.77 -22.54
N GLU A 273 18.71 3.68 -21.88
CA GLU A 273 18.23 4.42 -20.70
C GLU A 273 16.89 5.11 -20.99
N ARG A 274 16.78 5.81 -22.12
CA ARG A 274 15.54 6.48 -22.53
C ARG A 274 14.42 5.51 -22.84
N CYS A 275 14.68 4.42 -23.57
CA CYS A 275 13.69 3.39 -23.87
C CYS A 275 13.01 2.91 -22.59
N VAL A 276 13.82 2.51 -21.60
CA VAL A 276 13.31 1.94 -20.35
C VAL A 276 12.56 2.98 -19.51
N LEU A 277 13.03 4.23 -19.46
CA LEU A 277 12.33 5.31 -18.75
C LEU A 277 10.99 5.70 -19.42
N ASP A 278 10.87 5.53 -20.73
CA ASP A 278 9.62 5.81 -21.46
C ASP A 278 8.62 4.64 -21.38
N GLU A 279 9.11 3.39 -21.34
CA GLU A 279 8.28 2.18 -21.30
C GLU A 279 7.77 1.86 -19.89
N ILE A 280 8.60 2.08 -18.85
CA ILE A 280 8.27 1.74 -17.46
C ILE A 280 8.00 3.03 -16.68
N GLU A 281 6.71 3.30 -16.40
CA GLU A 281 6.29 4.54 -15.72
C GLU A 281 6.93 4.72 -14.33
N GLU A 282 7.18 3.62 -13.62
CA GLU A 282 7.81 3.61 -12.30
C GLU A 282 9.35 3.67 -12.34
N ALA A 283 9.99 3.64 -13.51
CA ALA A 283 11.45 3.72 -13.61
C ALA A 283 11.95 5.15 -13.34
N VAL A 284 12.79 5.31 -12.31
CA VAL A 284 13.38 6.62 -11.94
C VAL A 284 14.86 6.72 -12.24
N ARG A 285 15.55 5.57 -12.34
CA ARG A 285 16.99 5.54 -12.58
C ARG A 285 17.36 4.24 -13.27
N VAL A 286 18.04 4.37 -14.41
CA VAL A 286 18.59 3.26 -15.18
C VAL A 286 20.06 3.56 -15.39
N ILE A 287 20.94 2.65 -14.95
CA ILE A 287 22.37 2.70 -15.24
C ILE A 287 22.65 1.60 -16.25
N VAL A 288 23.19 1.99 -17.41
CA VAL A 288 23.53 1.05 -18.47
C VAL A 288 25.04 0.89 -18.53
N HIS A 289 25.53 -0.32 -18.29
CA HIS A 289 26.90 -0.71 -18.55
C HIS A 289 27.03 -1.25 -19.97
N VAL A 290 28.10 -0.88 -20.66
CA VAL A 290 28.33 -1.23 -22.07
C VAL A 290 29.50 -2.18 -22.14
N ASP A 291 29.22 -3.42 -22.53
CA ASP A 291 30.20 -4.48 -22.69
C ASP A 291 30.48 -4.70 -24.18
N PRO A 292 31.75 -4.90 -24.59
CA PRO A 292 32.06 -5.28 -25.96
C PRO A 292 31.73 -6.76 -26.19
N ASP A 293 31.35 -7.10 -27.42
CA ASP A 293 31.10 -8.48 -27.85
C ASP A 293 32.29 -9.43 -27.64
N SER A 294 33.52 -8.90 -27.59
CA SER A 294 34.74 -9.66 -27.28
C SER A 294 34.81 -10.23 -25.85
N GLU A 295 34.00 -9.74 -24.91
CA GLU A 295 33.91 -10.29 -23.53
C GLU A 295 32.93 -11.46 -23.39
N THR A 296 32.20 -11.83 -24.44
CA THR A 296 31.29 -13.00 -24.43
C THR A 296 32.02 -14.35 -24.58
N GLY A 297 32.98 -14.61 -23.69
CA GLY A 297 33.55 -15.94 -23.45
C GLY A 297 32.69 -16.78 -22.48
N PRO A 298 32.88 -18.11 -22.37
CA PRO A 298 32.02 -19.03 -21.61
C PRO A 298 32.13 -18.92 -20.07
N GLU A 299 32.35 -17.73 -19.51
CA GLU A 299 32.40 -17.47 -18.06
C GLU A 299 31.14 -16.80 -17.49
N GLY A 300 30.06 -16.71 -18.28
CA GLY A 300 28.74 -16.20 -17.87
C GLY A 300 27.80 -17.23 -17.23
N ASP A 301 28.29 -18.33 -16.66
CA ASP A 301 27.44 -19.23 -15.86
C ASP A 301 27.31 -18.70 -14.44
N GLY A 302 26.28 -17.86 -14.21
CA GLY A 302 25.39 -17.89 -13.04
C GLY A 302 25.93 -18.27 -11.65
N ARG A 303 27.21 -18.02 -11.31
CA ARG A 303 27.71 -18.32 -9.98
C ARG A 303 27.07 -17.33 -9.01
N PRO A 304 26.37 -17.80 -7.97
CA PRO A 304 25.98 -16.92 -6.88
C PRO A 304 27.27 -16.32 -6.31
N VAL A 305 27.33 -15.00 -6.26
CA VAL A 305 28.36 -14.29 -5.50
C VAL A 305 28.23 -14.78 -4.07
N THR A 306 29.14 -15.64 -3.63
CA THR A 306 29.21 -16.08 -2.24
C THR A 306 29.57 -14.85 -1.40
N PRO A 307 28.74 -14.46 -0.42
CA PRO A 307 29.15 -13.41 0.49
C PRO A 307 30.32 -13.92 1.33
N ARG A 308 31.42 -13.16 1.35
CA ARG A 308 32.50 -13.33 2.33
C ARG A 308 32.02 -12.89 3.72
#